data_AF-A0A2X4UAL3-F1
#
_entry.id   AF-A0A2X4UAL3-F1
#
_cell.length_a   1.000
_cell.length_b   1.000
_cell.length_c   1.000
_cell.angle_alpha   90.00
_cell.angle_beta   90.00
_cell.angle_gamma   90.00
#
_symmetry.space_group_name_H-M   'P 1'
#
loop_
_entity.id
_entity.type
_entity.pdbx_description
1 polymer ?
#
loop_
_entity_poly.entity_id
_entity_poly.type
_entity_poly.pdbx_seq_one_letter_code
_entity_poly.pdbx_strand_id
1 'polypeptide(L)'
;MGCGVGRLTEHWQQPYYCLRRRRCGLYVNGYSSTTPLSNNVLLDNVLLKSELAQVIDVNTTDLALEVKDSVLSSGNNQLMTVSNYEDVLEPANNIYSNVSLNATNSMLDGDIAVANPGNSVNVNLRSGSVLNGAVNNASSLTLDSSSAWNMNNSSVVRQLSNNGTVVFSDRNKFDTLTVSGITAVTMEHW
;
A
#
# COMPACT_ATOMS: atom_id res chain seq x y z
N MET A 1 -43.72 26.45 3.27
CA MET A 1 -43.21 27.68 3.93
C MET A 1 -41.70 27.51 4.04
N GLY A 2 -40.81 28.29 3.45
CA GLY A 2 -40.92 29.35 2.45
C GLY A 2 -39.62 29.35 1.62
N CYS A 3 -39.73 29.80 0.37
CA CYS A 3 -38.61 30.04 -0.53
C CYS A 3 -37.68 31.14 0.02
N GLY A 4 -36.37 30.95 -0.12
CA GLY A 4 -35.39 32.03 -0.09
C GLY A 4 -34.77 32.18 -1.48
N VAL A 5 -35.37 33.06 -2.30
CA VAL A 5 -34.78 33.53 -3.56
C VAL A 5 -33.87 34.72 -3.22
N GLY A 6 -32.57 34.56 -3.40
CA GLY A 6 -31.60 35.64 -3.43
C GLY A 6 -31.04 35.80 -4.84
N ARG A 7 -31.59 36.74 -5.60
CA ARG A 7 -31.12 37.13 -6.94
C ARG A 7 -30.20 38.35 -6.79
N LEU A 8 -28.92 38.19 -7.10
CA LEU A 8 -28.03 39.29 -7.48
C LEU A 8 -27.20 38.85 -8.70
N THR A 9 -27.60 39.42 -9.85
CA THR A 9 -26.85 39.81 -11.06
C THR A 9 -25.59 39.04 -11.50
N GLU A 10 -25.69 38.56 -12.73
CA GLU A 10 -24.72 37.97 -13.67
C GLU A 10 -23.26 38.46 -13.54
N HIS A 11 -22.30 37.51 -13.55
CA HIS A 11 -21.32 37.33 -14.63
C HIS A 11 -20.46 36.07 -14.38
N TRP A 12 -20.38 35.21 -15.40
CA TRP A 12 -19.57 33.99 -15.57
C TRP A 12 -20.01 32.72 -14.81
N GLN A 13 -20.70 31.85 -15.56
CA GLN A 13 -20.79 30.41 -15.33
C GLN A 13 -19.38 29.81 -15.20
N GLN A 14 -18.98 29.47 -13.98
CA GLN A 14 -17.96 28.45 -13.76
C GLN A 14 -18.73 27.13 -13.57
N PRO A 15 -18.53 26.11 -14.42
CA PRO A 15 -19.14 24.82 -14.16
C PRO A 15 -18.59 24.31 -12.84
N TYR A 16 -19.48 23.94 -11.91
CA TYR A 16 -19.12 23.15 -10.76
C TYR A 16 -18.52 21.85 -11.29
N TYR A 17 -17.20 21.82 -11.44
CA TYR A 17 -16.49 20.56 -11.58
C TYR A 17 -16.80 19.79 -10.30
N CYS A 18 -17.61 18.74 -10.40
CA CYS A 18 -17.50 17.61 -9.49
C CYS A 18 -16.06 17.11 -9.62
N LEU A 19 -15.14 17.68 -8.84
CA LEU A 19 -13.85 17.07 -8.58
C LEU A 19 -14.17 15.68 -8.05
N ARG A 20 -14.02 14.66 -8.91
CA ARG A 20 -13.92 13.27 -8.51
C ARG A 20 -12.75 13.21 -7.53
N ARG A 21 -13.02 13.45 -6.24
CA ARG A 21 -12.05 13.16 -5.19
C ARG A 21 -11.78 11.68 -5.33
N ARG A 22 -10.58 11.31 -5.80
CA ARG A 22 -10.03 9.97 -5.67
C ARG A 22 -10.10 9.63 -4.18
N ARG A 23 -11.09 8.85 -3.76
CA ARG A 23 -11.22 8.43 -2.37
C ARG A 23 -10.59 7.06 -2.27
N CYS A 24 -9.45 6.98 -1.61
CA CYS A 24 -8.98 5.71 -1.10
C CYS A 24 -9.98 5.15 -0.08
N GLY A 25 -9.95 3.84 0.14
CA GLY A 25 -10.75 3.19 1.17
C GLY A 25 -10.27 3.55 2.58
N LEU A 26 -8.96 3.62 2.76
CA LEU A 26 -8.29 3.99 4.00
C LEU A 26 -7.19 5.01 3.71
N TYR A 27 -7.23 6.17 4.38
CA TYR A 27 -6.15 7.15 4.40
C TYR A 27 -5.53 7.17 5.80
N VAL A 28 -4.21 7.00 5.87
CA VAL A 28 -3.48 6.99 7.14
C VAL A 28 -2.36 8.01 7.08
N ASN A 29 -2.33 8.92 8.05
CA ASN A 29 -1.24 9.86 8.24
C ASN A 29 -1.01 10.13 9.74
N GLY A 30 0.02 10.92 10.02
CA GLY A 30 0.31 11.39 11.37
C GLY A 30 1.68 10.93 11.83
N TYR A 31 2.49 11.92 12.17
CA TYR A 31 3.85 11.75 12.66
C TYR A 31 4.09 12.76 13.79
N SER A 32 4.92 12.39 14.75
CA SER A 32 5.43 13.31 15.77
C SER A 32 6.85 12.94 16.16
N SER A 33 7.72 13.95 16.21
CA SER A 33 9.11 13.83 16.61
C SER A 33 9.30 13.83 18.13
N THR A 34 8.27 14.20 18.89
CA THR A 34 8.33 14.30 20.36
C THR A 34 7.59 13.18 21.06
N THR A 35 6.57 12.61 20.42
CA THR A 35 5.74 11.52 20.94
C THR A 35 5.44 10.54 19.82
N PRO A 36 5.99 9.32 19.80
CA PRO A 36 5.72 8.37 18.73
C PRO A 36 4.21 8.17 18.53
N LEU A 37 3.73 8.46 17.32
CA LEU A 37 2.35 8.21 16.92
C LEU A 37 2.33 6.91 16.12
N SER A 38 1.50 5.96 16.55
CA SER A 38 1.27 4.72 15.81
C SER A 38 -0.20 4.62 15.45
N ASN A 39 -0.47 4.39 14.17
CA ASN A 39 -1.80 4.03 13.69
C ASN A 39 -1.94 2.52 13.74
N ASN A 40 -2.86 2.02 14.56
CA ASN A 40 -3.17 0.60 14.65
C ASN A 40 -4.56 0.36 14.06
N VAL A 41 -4.65 -0.33 12.93
CA VAL A 41 -5.89 -0.57 12.20
C VAL A 41 -6.13 -2.07 12.10
N LEU A 42 -7.34 -2.49 12.47
CA LEU A 42 -7.83 -3.86 12.27
C LEU A 42 -8.99 -3.84 11.30
N LEU A 43 -8.87 -4.58 10.21
CA LEU A 43 -9.94 -4.93 9.30
C LEU A 43 -10.24 -6.42 9.51
N ASP A 44 -11.40 -6.73 10.08
CA ASP A 44 -11.83 -8.10 10.38
C ASP A 44 -13.20 -8.35 9.77
N ASN A 45 -13.29 -9.31 8.85
CA ASN A 45 -14.49 -9.60 8.06
C ASN A 45 -15.00 -8.38 7.27
N VAL A 46 -14.08 -7.68 6.59
CA VAL A 46 -14.35 -6.45 5.84
C VAL A 46 -14.18 -6.67 4.34
N LEU A 47 -15.10 -6.10 3.55
CA LEU A 47 -14.86 -5.79 2.15
C LEU A 47 -14.49 -4.30 2.03
N LEU A 48 -13.23 -4.00 1.73
CA LEU A 48 -12.75 -2.64 1.50
C LEU A 48 -12.43 -2.46 0.01
N LYS A 49 -13.13 -1.55 -0.65
CA LYS A 49 -12.98 -1.33 -2.09
C LYS A 49 -12.71 0.14 -2.41
N SER A 50 -11.81 0.40 -3.35
CA SER A 50 -11.74 1.69 -4.05
C SER A 50 -11.77 1.47 -5.56
N GLU A 51 -12.66 2.17 -6.26
CA GLU A 51 -12.85 1.98 -7.71
C GLU A 51 -11.85 2.75 -8.57
N LEU A 52 -11.44 3.94 -8.12
CA LEU A 52 -10.73 4.92 -8.94
C LEU A 52 -9.40 5.39 -8.34
N ALA A 53 -9.06 4.88 -7.16
CA ALA A 53 -7.88 5.25 -6.39
C ALA A 53 -7.31 4.01 -5.70
N GLN A 54 -6.14 4.18 -5.09
CA GLN A 54 -5.57 3.16 -4.22
C GLN A 54 -6.53 2.78 -3.09
N VAL A 55 -6.56 1.52 -2.68
CA VAL A 55 -7.40 1.09 -1.54
C VAL A 55 -6.89 1.72 -0.24
N ILE A 56 -5.58 1.73 -0.05
CA ILE A 56 -4.91 2.26 1.13
C ILE A 56 -3.88 3.31 0.69
N ASP A 57 -3.98 4.50 1.28
CA ASP A 57 -3.03 5.59 1.07
C ASP A 57 -2.34 5.93 2.39
N VAL A 58 -1.04 5.65 2.47
CA VAL A 58 -0.22 5.88 3.66
C VAL A 58 0.71 7.04 3.41
N ASN A 59 0.67 8.04 4.30
CA ASN A 59 1.49 9.23 4.19
C ASN A 59 2.14 9.58 5.54
N THR A 60 3.47 9.55 5.57
CA THR A 60 4.31 10.03 6.69
C THR A 60 3.81 9.55 8.06
N THR A 61 3.90 8.24 8.31
CA THR A 61 3.34 7.65 9.52
C THR A 61 3.89 6.27 9.86
N ASP A 62 3.69 5.84 11.10
CA ASP A 62 3.82 4.44 11.51
C ASP A 62 2.43 3.78 11.48
N LEU A 63 2.29 2.69 10.72
CA LEU A 63 1.03 1.94 10.55
C LEU A 63 1.25 0.45 10.84
N ALA A 64 0.54 -0.07 11.84
CA ALA A 64 0.28 -1.50 11.99
C ALA A 64 -1.13 -1.81 11.48
N LEU A 65 -1.21 -2.47 10.33
CA LEU A 65 -2.46 -2.86 9.68
C LEU A 65 -2.63 -4.38 9.72
N GLU A 66 -3.63 -4.82 10.47
CA GLU A 66 -4.08 -6.20 10.53
C GLU A 66 -5.31 -6.39 9.62
N VAL A 67 -5.25 -7.35 8.70
CA VAL A 67 -6.33 -7.69 7.78
C VAL A 67 -6.66 -9.17 7.98
N LYS A 68 -7.86 -9.46 8.46
CA LYS A 68 -8.32 -10.80 8.83
C LYS A 68 -9.63 -11.10 8.15
N ASP A 69 -9.72 -12.28 7.54
CA ASP A 69 -10.96 -12.77 6.92
C ASP A 69 -11.60 -11.74 5.97
N SER A 70 -10.77 -10.95 5.28
CA SER A 70 -11.18 -9.73 4.58
C SER A 70 -10.77 -9.74 3.12
N VAL A 71 -11.46 -8.91 2.33
CA VAL A 71 -11.16 -8.66 0.92
C VAL A 71 -10.88 -7.18 0.72
N LEU A 72 -9.68 -6.86 0.26
CA LEU A 72 -9.28 -5.51 -0.12
C LEU A 72 -9.12 -5.50 -1.64
N SER A 73 -9.95 -4.74 -2.36
CA SER A 73 -9.98 -4.77 -3.82
C SER A 73 -9.87 -3.38 -4.45
N SER A 74 -8.99 -3.27 -5.44
CA SER A 74 -8.75 -2.06 -6.20
C SER A 74 -9.42 -2.12 -7.58
N GLY A 75 -10.06 -1.04 -7.99
CA GLY A 75 -10.59 -0.88 -9.35
C GLY A 75 -9.58 -0.27 -10.33
N ASN A 76 -8.46 0.26 -9.82
CA ASN A 76 -7.39 0.88 -10.60
C ASN A 76 -6.05 0.12 -10.52
N ASN A 77 -6.07 -1.13 -10.07
CA ASN A 77 -4.88 -1.98 -9.86
C ASN A 77 -3.88 -1.43 -8.83
N GLN A 78 -4.30 -0.55 -7.91
CA GLN A 78 -3.46 -0.08 -6.81
C GLN A 78 -4.11 -0.45 -5.48
N LEU A 79 -3.51 -1.38 -4.75
CA LEU A 79 -3.93 -1.74 -3.40
C LEU A 79 -3.42 -0.69 -2.41
N MET A 80 -2.11 -0.47 -2.35
CA MET A 80 -1.49 0.39 -1.35
C MET A 80 -0.44 1.29 -1.97
N THR A 81 -0.50 2.59 -1.65
CA THR A 81 0.58 3.54 -1.91
C THR A 81 1.17 3.99 -0.57
N VAL A 82 2.49 3.93 -0.44
CA VAL A 82 3.21 4.41 0.75
C VAL A 82 4.13 5.56 0.35
N SER A 83 3.94 6.70 1.00
CA SER A 83 4.68 7.93 0.78
C SER A 83 5.32 8.44 2.07
N ASN A 84 6.27 9.35 1.92
CA ASN A 84 6.99 10.02 2.99
C ASN A 84 6.82 11.53 2.85
N TYR A 85 7.18 12.25 3.91
CA TYR A 85 7.39 13.68 3.83
C TYR A 85 8.77 13.90 3.21
N GLU A 86 8.82 14.81 2.23
CA GLU A 86 10.05 15.26 1.59
C GLU A 86 10.27 16.73 1.90
N ASP A 87 11.38 17.02 2.57
CA ASP A 87 11.92 18.37 2.66
C ASP A 87 12.85 18.58 1.47
N VAL A 88 12.36 19.36 0.50
CA VAL A 88 13.07 19.61 -0.77
C VAL A 88 14.34 20.43 -0.54
N LEU A 89 14.41 21.22 0.53
CA LEU A 89 15.57 22.08 0.83
C LEU A 89 16.59 21.33 1.69
N GLU A 90 16.13 20.49 2.60
CA GLU A 90 16.98 19.72 3.50
C GLU A 90 16.57 18.24 3.53
N PRO A 91 17.04 17.40 2.57
CA PRO A 91 16.67 15.99 2.49
C PRO A 91 16.98 15.16 3.75
N ALA A 92 17.86 15.65 4.62
CA ALA A 92 18.13 15.07 5.94
C ALA A 92 16.92 15.12 6.89
N ASN A 93 15.97 16.02 6.64
CA ASN A 93 14.72 16.18 7.39
C ASN A 93 13.58 15.34 6.82
N ASN A 94 13.83 14.50 5.80
CA ASN A 94 12.82 13.60 5.27
C ASN A 94 12.30 12.66 6.37
N ILE A 95 10.98 12.46 6.40
CA ILE A 95 10.33 11.60 7.38
C ILE A 95 9.66 10.45 6.64
N TYR A 96 10.19 9.26 6.84
CA TYR A 96 9.73 8.04 6.17
C TYR A 96 8.62 7.34 6.94
N SER A 97 7.72 6.67 6.21
CA SER A 97 6.69 5.83 6.80
C SER A 97 7.22 4.45 7.15
N ASN A 98 6.69 3.88 8.24
CA ASN A 98 6.89 2.48 8.61
C ASN A 98 5.55 1.75 8.61
N VAL A 99 5.41 0.70 7.80
CA VAL A 99 4.16 -0.03 7.60
C VAL A 99 4.40 -1.51 7.85
N SER A 100 3.55 -2.11 8.68
CA SER A 100 3.38 -3.55 8.79
C SER A 100 1.97 -3.90 8.31
N LEU A 101 1.87 -4.56 7.15
CA LEU A 101 0.63 -5.12 6.62
C LEU A 101 0.62 -6.62 6.90
N ASN A 102 -0.23 -7.06 7.82
CA ASN A 102 -0.39 -8.45 8.21
C ASN A 102 -1.75 -8.97 7.72
N ALA A 103 -1.74 -9.82 6.70
CA ALA A 103 -2.92 -10.46 6.16
C ALA A 103 -3.04 -11.90 6.68
N THR A 104 -4.23 -12.25 7.19
CA THR A 104 -4.58 -13.60 7.65
C THR A 104 -5.88 -14.01 6.98
N ASN A 105 -5.88 -15.14 6.26
CA ASN A 105 -7.05 -15.63 5.50
C ASN A 105 -7.75 -14.53 4.68
N SER A 106 -6.96 -13.71 3.99
CA SER A 106 -7.46 -12.51 3.32
C SER A 106 -7.02 -12.42 1.87
N MET A 107 -7.82 -11.74 1.05
CA MET A 107 -7.51 -11.49 -0.35
C MET A 107 -7.21 -10.01 -0.57
N LEU A 108 -6.02 -9.75 -1.11
CA LEU A 108 -5.50 -8.43 -1.40
C LEU A 108 -5.34 -8.29 -2.91
N ASP A 109 -6.06 -7.34 -3.52
CA ASP A 109 -6.14 -7.20 -4.96
C ASP A 109 -5.74 -5.78 -5.41
N GLY A 110 -4.60 -5.70 -6.10
CA GLY A 110 -3.94 -4.50 -6.56
C GLY A 110 -2.46 -4.43 -6.15
N ASP A 111 -1.74 -3.49 -6.77
CA ASP A 111 -0.32 -3.32 -6.57
C ASP A 111 0.01 -2.64 -5.23
N ILE A 112 1.19 -2.93 -4.70
CA ILE A 112 1.79 -2.21 -3.56
C ILE A 112 2.96 -1.40 -4.09
N ALA A 113 2.86 -0.08 -3.97
CA ALA A 113 3.87 0.87 -4.45
C ALA A 113 4.44 1.67 -3.28
N VAL A 114 5.76 1.52 -3.06
CA VAL A 114 6.51 2.28 -2.06
C VAL A 114 7.31 3.35 -2.79
N ALA A 115 6.94 4.63 -2.58
CA ALA A 115 7.43 5.75 -3.38
C ALA A 115 8.94 5.97 -3.21
N ASN A 116 9.42 5.90 -1.98
CA ASN A 116 10.83 6.10 -1.65
C ASN A 116 11.38 4.88 -0.90
N PRO A 117 12.57 4.38 -1.26
CA PRO A 117 13.18 3.26 -0.57
C PRO A 117 13.47 3.49 0.93
N GLY A 118 13.52 4.74 1.41
CA GLY A 118 13.63 5.02 2.84
C GLY A 118 12.41 4.60 3.66
N ASN A 119 11.23 4.43 3.03
CA ASN A 119 10.06 3.87 3.69
C ASN A 119 10.28 2.39 4.01
N SER A 120 9.85 1.98 5.21
CA SER A 120 9.87 0.59 5.63
C SER A 120 8.50 -0.03 5.45
N VAL A 121 8.34 -0.99 4.53
CA VAL A 121 7.05 -1.65 4.29
C VAL A 121 7.22 -3.15 4.33
N ASN A 122 6.66 -3.77 5.37
CA ASN A 122 6.68 -5.21 5.58
C ASN A 122 5.29 -5.78 5.28
N VAL A 123 5.23 -6.73 4.36
CA VAL A 123 3.99 -7.41 3.96
C VAL A 123 4.07 -8.86 4.38
N ASN A 124 3.14 -9.32 5.20
CA ASN A 124 3.09 -10.69 5.72
C ASN A 124 1.78 -11.36 5.33
N LEU A 125 1.86 -12.40 4.51
CA LEU A 125 0.73 -13.22 4.09
C LEU A 125 0.71 -14.52 4.91
N ARG A 126 -0.39 -14.73 5.63
CA ARG A 126 -0.59 -15.86 6.54
C ARG A 126 -1.93 -16.54 6.31
N SER A 127 -2.03 -17.81 6.71
CA SER A 127 -3.27 -18.59 6.80
C SER A 127 -4.12 -18.53 5.53
N GLY A 128 -3.56 -18.87 4.37
CA GLY A 128 -4.29 -18.89 3.11
C GLY A 128 -4.44 -17.53 2.44
N SER A 129 -3.72 -16.50 2.89
CA SER A 129 -3.83 -15.16 2.29
C SER A 129 -3.27 -15.13 0.87
N VAL A 130 -3.92 -14.34 0.02
CA VAL A 130 -3.55 -14.18 -1.39
C VAL A 130 -3.33 -12.70 -1.70
N LEU A 131 -2.17 -12.38 -2.27
CA LEU A 131 -1.90 -11.08 -2.90
C LEU A 131 -1.94 -11.24 -4.42
N ASN A 132 -2.80 -10.49 -5.09
CA ASN A 132 -2.87 -10.37 -6.55
C ASN A 132 -2.36 -8.97 -6.93
N GLY A 133 -1.17 -8.87 -7.50
CA GLY A 133 -0.58 -7.56 -7.82
C GLY A 133 0.94 -7.57 -7.82
N ALA A 134 1.54 -6.48 -8.29
CA ALA A 134 2.96 -6.24 -8.21
C ALA A 134 3.34 -5.60 -6.87
N VAL A 135 4.58 -5.84 -6.43
CA VAL A 135 5.14 -5.21 -5.24
C VAL A 135 6.42 -4.48 -5.62
N ASN A 136 6.46 -3.17 -5.37
CA ASN A 136 7.58 -2.33 -5.73
C ASN A 136 8.16 -1.61 -4.51
N ASN A 137 9.44 -1.87 -4.24
CA ASN A 137 10.26 -1.29 -3.18
C ASN A 137 9.82 -1.59 -1.74
N ALA A 138 9.05 -2.67 -1.52
CA ALA A 138 8.76 -3.13 -0.16
C ALA A 138 10.03 -3.64 0.54
N SER A 139 10.12 -3.41 1.85
CA SER A 139 11.23 -3.88 2.68
C SER A 139 11.22 -5.39 2.81
N SER A 140 10.06 -5.99 3.00
CA SER A 140 9.93 -7.44 3.02
C SER A 140 8.58 -7.90 2.50
N LEU A 141 8.58 -9.08 1.89
CA LEU A 141 7.39 -9.86 1.63
C LEU A 141 7.60 -11.26 2.21
N THR A 142 6.71 -11.67 3.10
CA THR A 142 6.74 -12.99 3.73
C THR A 142 5.48 -13.76 3.37
N LEU A 143 5.64 -15.01 2.94
CA LEU A 143 4.55 -15.94 2.68
C LEU A 143 4.72 -17.16 3.57
N ASP A 144 3.67 -17.52 4.31
CA ASP A 144 3.62 -18.84 4.92
C ASP A 144 3.27 -19.94 3.91
N SER A 145 3.30 -21.20 4.35
CA SER A 145 3.11 -22.37 3.47
C SER A 145 1.74 -22.49 2.83
N SER A 146 0.75 -21.74 3.31
CA SER A 146 -0.60 -21.76 2.79
C SER A 146 -0.92 -20.55 1.90
N SER A 147 -0.04 -19.55 1.87
CA SER A 147 -0.28 -18.26 1.24
C SER A 147 0.28 -18.21 -0.18
N ALA A 148 -0.28 -17.31 -0.99
CA ALA A 148 0.11 -17.13 -2.37
C ALA A 148 0.31 -15.66 -2.76
N TRP A 149 1.29 -15.41 -3.62
CA TRP A 149 1.46 -14.15 -4.32
C TRP A 149 1.35 -14.38 -5.83
N ASN A 150 0.28 -13.88 -6.42
CA ASN A 150 0.04 -13.87 -7.85
C ASN A 150 0.55 -12.54 -8.42
N MET A 151 1.80 -12.57 -8.88
CA MET A 151 2.52 -11.42 -9.41
C MET A 151 2.12 -11.18 -10.87
N ASN A 152 1.48 -10.03 -11.14
CA ASN A 152 0.94 -9.66 -12.46
C ASN A 152 1.81 -8.66 -13.24
N ASN A 153 2.93 -8.21 -12.65
CA ASN A 153 3.90 -7.33 -13.27
C ASN A 153 5.25 -7.49 -12.56
N SER A 154 6.33 -7.07 -13.22
CA SER A 154 7.68 -7.07 -12.64
C SER A 154 7.69 -6.37 -11.28
N SER A 155 8.38 -6.96 -10.32
CA SER A 155 8.34 -6.58 -8.91
C SER A 155 9.74 -6.51 -8.31
N VAL A 156 9.87 -5.65 -7.30
CA VAL A 156 11.11 -5.43 -6.55
C VAL A 156 10.79 -5.45 -5.06
N VAL A 157 11.38 -6.40 -4.35
CA VAL A 157 11.33 -6.48 -2.88
C VAL A 157 12.75 -6.54 -2.34
N ARG A 158 13.02 -5.99 -1.15
CA ARG A 158 14.38 -6.13 -0.58
C ARG A 158 14.58 -7.53 -0.05
N GLN A 159 13.64 -8.03 0.74
CA GLN A 159 13.70 -9.38 1.31
C GLN A 159 12.45 -10.15 0.93
N LEU A 160 12.64 -11.42 0.56
CA LEU A 160 11.56 -12.35 0.29
C LEU A 160 11.78 -13.61 1.13
N SER A 161 10.85 -13.90 2.03
CA SER A 161 10.78 -15.17 2.75
C SER A 161 9.58 -15.94 2.23
N ASN A 162 9.81 -16.91 1.35
CA ASN A 162 8.74 -17.66 0.70
C ASN A 162 8.68 -19.11 1.19
N ASN A 163 7.69 -19.44 2.03
CA ASN A 163 7.31 -20.82 2.32
C ASN A 163 6.08 -21.27 1.53
N GLY A 164 5.42 -20.35 0.83
CA GLY A 164 4.20 -20.58 0.03
C GLY A 164 4.49 -20.59 -1.47
N THR A 165 3.59 -19.99 -2.24
CA THR A 165 3.70 -19.97 -3.70
C THR A 165 3.82 -18.55 -4.25
N VAL A 166 4.78 -18.32 -5.15
CA VAL A 166 4.85 -17.13 -6.00
C VAL A 166 4.56 -17.56 -7.43
N VAL A 167 3.56 -16.94 -8.07
CA VAL A 167 3.13 -17.23 -9.44
C VAL A 167 3.31 -15.98 -10.29
N PHE A 168 3.97 -16.11 -11.43
CA PHE A 168 3.96 -15.11 -12.49
C PHE A 168 2.65 -15.27 -13.25
N SER A 169 1.66 -14.43 -12.93
CA SER A 169 0.27 -14.66 -13.33
C SER A 169 -0.07 -14.16 -14.73
N ASP A 170 0.63 -13.14 -15.25
CA ASP A 170 0.48 -12.73 -16.64
C ASP A 170 1.33 -13.64 -17.56
N ARG A 171 0.65 -14.50 -18.32
CA ARG A 171 1.31 -15.45 -19.23
C ARG A 171 1.66 -14.85 -20.59
N ASN A 172 1.17 -13.64 -20.87
CA ASN A 172 1.37 -12.98 -22.17
C ASN A 172 2.58 -12.04 -22.15
N LYS A 173 3.22 -11.89 -20.99
CA LYS A 173 4.30 -10.95 -20.76
C LYS A 173 5.41 -11.60 -19.95
N PHE A 174 6.65 -11.25 -20.25
CA PHE A 174 7.78 -11.59 -19.40
C PHE A 174 7.86 -10.60 -18.24
N ASP A 175 7.92 -11.13 -17.02
CA ASP A 175 8.11 -10.34 -15.81
C ASP A 175 9.32 -10.81 -15.02
N THR A 176 9.93 -9.88 -14.27
CA THR A 176 11.07 -10.15 -13.41
C THR A 176 10.71 -9.91 -11.95
N LEU A 177 11.11 -10.83 -11.08
CA LEU A 177 11.14 -10.62 -9.64
C LEU A 177 12.58 -10.32 -9.22
N THR A 178 12.81 -9.10 -8.73
CA THR A 178 14.10 -8.70 -8.16
C THR A 178 14.04 -8.76 -6.64
N VAL A 179 14.96 -9.50 -6.02
CA VAL A 179 15.16 -9.50 -4.56
C VAL A 179 16.48 -8.81 -4.25
N SER A 180 16.41 -7.56 -3.81
CA SER A 180 17.58 -6.65 -3.75
C SER A 180 18.47 -6.85 -2.52
N GLY A 181 17.99 -7.56 -1.51
CA GLY A 181 18.65 -7.75 -0.21
C GLY A 181 19.43 -9.05 -0.12
N ILE A 182 20.52 -9.16 -0.88
CA ILE A 182 21.62 -10.06 -0.51
C ILE A 182 22.66 -9.19 0.19
N THR A 183 22.60 -9.12 1.52
CA THR A 183 23.77 -8.76 2.32
C THR A 183 24.79 -9.90 2.18
N ALA A 184 26.05 -9.56 1.92
CA ALA A 184 27.12 -10.53 1.73
C ALA A 184 27.11 -11.62 2.81
N VAL A 185 26.98 -12.88 2.41
CA VAL A 185 27.29 -14.01 3.28
C VAL A 185 28.81 -14.10 3.33
N THR A 186 29.43 -13.56 4.38
CA THR A 186 30.79 -13.96 4.74
C THR A 186 30.72 -15.41 5.19
N MET A 187 31.06 -16.34 4.30
CA MET A 187 31.33 -17.72 4.69
C MET A 187 32.62 -17.73 5.51
N GLU A 188 32.51 -17.75 6.84
CA GLU A 188 33.64 -18.15 7.67
C GLU A 188 33.90 -19.64 7.40
N HIS A 189 35.02 -19.92 6.74
CA HIS A 189 35.55 -21.27 6.63
C HIS A 189 35.99 -21.69 8.03
N TRP A 190 35.45 -22.81 8.51
CA TRP A 190 36.00 -23.57 9.65
C TRP A 190 37.24 -24.34 9.20
#